data_AF-A0A1D2IM62-F1
#
_entry.id   AF-A0A1D2IM62-F1
#
_cell.length_a   1.000
_cell.length_b   1.000
_cell.length_c   1.000
_cell.angle_alpha   90.00
_cell.angle_beta   90.00
_cell.angle_gamma   90.00
#
_symmetry.space_group_name_H-M   'P 1'
#
loop_
_entity.id
_entity.type
_entity.pdbx_description
1 polymer ?
#
loop_
_entity_poly.entity_id
_entity_poly.type
_entity_poly.pdbx_seq_one_letter_code
_entity_poly.pdbx_strand_id
1 'polypeptide(L)'
;MNGAPLPFDAVRTVTLDTLDSGPVTFDCPAWCIGHHWQEGAVIGRNDICHRSVRVKAGVVTESRGWVPMLTAWVSWAPFAELVPVISLVVDAEGDYAAEDGQHIAEGLRLAASRIERIAAEALRLRGEIS
;
A
#
# COMPACT_ATOMS: atom_id res chain seq x y z
N MET A 1 -16.85 -24.89 -6.05
CA MET A 1 -16.34 -24.98 -4.67
C MET A 1 -16.60 -23.64 -4.01
N ASN A 2 -17.61 -23.57 -3.13
CA ASN A 2 -17.99 -22.34 -2.42
C ASN A 2 -17.21 -22.30 -1.10
N GLY A 3 -16.02 -21.72 -1.12
CA GLY A 3 -15.24 -21.47 0.10
C GLY A 3 -15.69 -20.14 0.71
N ALA A 4 -16.15 -20.17 1.96
CA ALA A 4 -16.29 -18.96 2.75
C ALA A 4 -14.94 -18.20 2.77
N PRO A 5 -14.94 -16.86 2.76
CA PRO A 5 -13.69 -16.11 2.83
C PRO A 5 -12.95 -16.52 4.09
N LEU A 6 -11.66 -16.88 3.94
CA LEU A 6 -10.79 -17.17 5.07
C LEU A 6 -10.78 -15.95 6.00
N PRO A 7 -10.71 -16.15 7.32
CA PRO A 7 -10.52 -15.05 8.26
C PRO A 7 -9.30 -14.23 7.84
N PHE A 8 -9.39 -12.91 7.99
CA PHE A 8 -8.32 -11.96 7.62
C PHE A 8 -6.98 -12.25 8.33
N ASP A 9 -6.96 -13.14 9.32
CA ASP A 9 -5.81 -13.47 10.16
C ASP A 9 -5.06 -14.77 9.75
N ALA A 10 -5.55 -15.51 8.75
CA ALA A 10 -4.88 -16.73 8.31
C ALA A 10 -3.73 -16.41 7.34
N VAL A 11 -2.53 -16.97 7.61
CA VAL A 11 -1.44 -16.99 6.63
C VAL A 11 -1.92 -17.75 5.39
N ARG A 12 -1.80 -17.12 4.23
CA ARG A 12 -2.21 -17.69 2.94
C ARG A 12 -0.97 -17.98 2.10
N THR A 13 -0.82 -19.19 1.61
CA THR A 13 0.27 -19.50 0.69
C THR A 13 -0.13 -19.13 -0.74
N VAL A 14 0.75 -18.43 -1.46
CA VAL A 14 0.57 -18.00 -2.85
C VAL A 14 1.75 -18.50 -3.68
N THR A 15 1.47 -18.89 -4.92
CA THR A 15 2.49 -19.23 -5.92
C THR A 15 2.41 -18.24 -7.07
N LEU A 16 3.54 -17.62 -7.42
CA LEU A 16 3.66 -16.73 -8.59
C LEU A 16 4.73 -17.28 -9.53
N ASP A 17 4.43 -17.25 -10.82
CA ASP A 17 5.43 -17.51 -11.84
C ASP A 17 6.38 -16.31 -11.93
N THR A 18 7.68 -16.58 -11.97
CA THR A 18 8.73 -15.55 -12.10
C THR A 18 9.58 -15.79 -13.34
N LEU A 19 10.14 -14.71 -13.88
CA LEU A 19 10.96 -14.78 -15.08
C LEU A 19 12.35 -15.39 -14.84
N ASP A 20 12.85 -15.33 -13.60
CA ASP A 20 14.25 -15.66 -13.26
C ASP A 20 14.40 -16.87 -12.33
N SER A 21 13.32 -17.31 -11.66
CA SER A 21 13.40 -18.32 -10.60
C SER A 21 12.35 -19.43 -10.73
N GLY A 22 11.58 -19.45 -11.83
CA GLY A 22 10.43 -20.36 -12.01
C GLY A 22 9.27 -20.01 -11.07
N PRO A 23 8.35 -20.96 -10.79
CA PRO A 23 7.28 -20.75 -9.82
C PRO A 23 7.83 -20.59 -8.40
N VAL A 24 7.50 -19.49 -7.74
CA VAL A 24 7.90 -19.18 -6.36
C VAL A 24 6.68 -19.25 -5.46
N THR A 25 6.73 -20.13 -4.45
CA THR A 25 5.69 -20.29 -3.42
C THR A 25 6.12 -19.62 -2.13
N PHE A 26 5.24 -18.80 -1.54
CA PHE A 26 5.55 -18.02 -0.34
C PHE A 26 4.30 -17.71 0.48
N ASP A 27 4.51 -17.37 1.75
CA ASP A 27 3.47 -17.06 2.69
C ASP A 27 3.09 -15.58 2.63
N CYS A 28 1.80 -15.32 2.47
CA CYS A 28 1.23 -14.00 2.61
C CYS A 28 0.91 -13.73 4.08
N PRO A 29 1.43 -12.63 4.63
CA PRO A 29 0.98 -12.17 5.94
C PRO A 29 -0.50 -11.80 5.89
N ALA A 30 -1.17 -11.89 7.03
CA ALA A 30 -2.59 -11.58 7.20
C ALA A 30 -3.00 -10.20 6.63
N TRP A 31 -2.13 -9.20 6.77
CA TRP A 31 -2.37 -7.84 6.27
C TRP A 31 -2.23 -7.69 4.75
N CYS A 32 -1.67 -8.68 4.05
CA CYS A 32 -1.49 -8.63 2.60
C CYS A 32 -2.85 -8.74 1.89
N ILE A 33 -3.11 -7.85 0.94
CA ILE A 33 -4.38 -7.83 0.18
C ILE A 33 -4.43 -8.87 -0.96
N GLY A 34 -3.42 -9.72 -1.11
CA GLY A 34 -3.29 -10.71 -2.18
C GLY A 34 -2.26 -10.32 -3.24
N HIS A 35 -2.23 -10.98 -4.39
CA HIS A 35 -1.22 -10.75 -5.45
C HIS A 35 -1.82 -10.71 -6.87
N HIS A 36 -3.13 -10.45 -7.01
CA HIS A 36 -3.81 -10.40 -8.31
C HIS A 36 -3.17 -9.41 -9.33
N TRP A 37 -2.43 -8.39 -8.87
CA TRP A 37 -1.71 -7.45 -9.75
C TRP A 37 -0.34 -7.97 -10.21
N GLN A 38 0.14 -9.07 -9.64
CA GLN A 38 1.39 -9.75 -9.99
C GLN A 38 1.14 -11.09 -10.70
N GLU A 39 -0.05 -11.67 -10.54
CA GLU A 39 -0.47 -12.87 -11.28
C GLU A 39 -0.43 -12.62 -12.79
N GLY A 40 0.33 -13.45 -13.52
CA GLY A 40 0.51 -13.32 -14.97
C GLY A 40 1.36 -12.11 -15.42
N ALA A 41 1.89 -11.32 -14.48
CA ALA A 41 2.81 -10.23 -14.81
C ALA A 41 4.23 -10.77 -15.02
N VAL A 42 5.03 -10.05 -15.83
CA VAL A 42 6.45 -10.34 -16.00
C VAL A 42 7.21 -9.74 -14.81
N ILE A 43 7.45 -10.55 -13.78
CA ILE A 43 8.15 -10.15 -12.55
C ILE A 43 9.35 -11.05 -12.27
N GLY A 44 10.42 -10.50 -11.70
CA GLY A 44 11.48 -11.29 -11.08
C GLY A 44 11.10 -11.71 -9.66
N ARG A 45 11.78 -12.71 -9.11
CA ARG A 45 11.57 -13.16 -7.72
C ARG A 45 11.70 -12.01 -6.71
N ASN A 46 12.64 -11.09 -6.94
CA ASN A 46 12.88 -9.97 -6.03
C ASN A 46 11.84 -8.84 -6.14
N ASP A 47 10.98 -8.87 -7.16
CA ASP A 47 9.88 -7.89 -7.33
C ASP A 47 8.59 -8.33 -6.62
N ILE A 48 8.56 -9.56 -6.09
CA ILE A 48 7.43 -10.05 -5.29
C ILE A 48 7.30 -9.19 -4.04
N CYS A 49 6.16 -8.53 -3.88
CA CYS A 49 5.90 -7.64 -2.75
C CYS A 49 4.49 -7.81 -2.19
N HIS A 50 4.41 -8.03 -0.88
CA HIS A 50 3.17 -7.91 -0.14
C HIS A 50 2.78 -6.45 -0.02
N ARG A 51 1.50 -6.14 -0.20
CA ARG A 51 0.95 -4.80 -0.02
C ARG A 51 -0.24 -4.83 0.91
N SER A 52 -0.33 -3.86 1.82
CA SER A 52 -1.54 -3.65 2.61
C SER A 52 -2.62 -2.94 1.79
N VAL A 53 -3.79 -2.76 2.41
CA VAL A 53 -4.82 -1.86 1.90
C VAL A 53 -4.22 -0.46 1.70
N ARG A 54 -4.59 0.17 0.58
CA ARG A 54 -4.20 1.55 0.30
C ARG A 54 -5.03 2.51 1.14
N VAL A 55 -4.35 3.35 1.90
CA VAL A 55 -4.95 4.52 2.54
C VAL A 55 -4.81 5.68 1.57
N LYS A 56 -5.91 6.38 1.33
CA LYS A 56 -5.94 7.55 0.45
C LYS A 56 -6.26 8.79 1.27
N ALA A 57 -5.65 9.93 0.94
CA ALA A 57 -6.13 11.25 1.33
C ALA A 57 -6.31 12.13 0.11
N GLY A 58 -7.21 13.10 0.20
CA GLY A 58 -7.56 13.99 -0.87
C GLY A 58 -8.34 15.17 -0.34
N VAL A 59 -8.53 16.16 -1.18
CA VAL A 59 -9.21 17.41 -0.88
C VAL A 59 -10.34 17.62 -1.88
N VAL A 60 -11.46 18.19 -1.45
CA VAL A 60 -12.47 18.69 -2.39
C VAL A 60 -12.16 20.14 -2.68
N THR A 61 -11.95 20.45 -3.96
CA THR A 61 -11.78 21.81 -4.48
C THR A 61 -13.05 22.23 -5.19
N GLU A 62 -13.34 23.52 -5.21
CA GLU A 62 -14.52 24.03 -5.94
C GLU A 62 -14.34 23.87 -7.45
N SER A 63 -13.11 24.04 -7.93
CA SER A 63 -12.77 24.04 -9.35
C SER A 63 -12.65 22.65 -9.97
N ARG A 64 -12.24 21.64 -9.20
CA ARG A 64 -11.89 20.30 -9.71
C ARG A 64 -12.58 19.15 -8.97
N GLY A 65 -13.41 19.44 -7.97
CA GLY A 65 -14.03 18.42 -7.13
C GLY A 65 -12.99 17.69 -6.28
N TRP A 66 -13.17 16.39 -6.04
CA TRP A 66 -12.24 15.60 -5.23
C TRP A 66 -10.92 15.37 -5.97
N VAL A 67 -9.82 15.84 -5.38
CA VAL A 67 -8.45 15.68 -5.86
C VAL A 67 -7.71 14.73 -4.91
N PRO A 68 -7.22 13.57 -5.38
CA PRO A 68 -6.35 12.71 -4.58
C PRO A 68 -5.07 13.46 -4.25
N MET A 69 -4.67 13.49 -2.99
CA MET A 69 -3.43 14.12 -2.52
C MET A 69 -2.40 13.08 -2.09
N LEU A 70 -2.85 11.95 -1.55
CA LEU A 70 -2.01 10.88 -1.03
C LEU A 70 -2.61 9.52 -1.37
N THR A 71 -1.76 8.59 -1.77
CA THR A 71 -2.00 7.16 -1.65
C THR A 71 -0.81 6.52 -0.94
N ALA A 72 -1.05 5.80 0.15
CA ALA A 72 -0.01 5.13 0.93
C ALA A 72 -0.41 3.71 1.35
N TRP A 73 0.57 2.82 1.51
CA TRP A 73 0.38 1.44 1.97
C TRP A 73 1.68 0.90 2.61
N VAL A 74 1.54 -0.17 3.41
CA VAL A 74 2.70 -0.99 3.84
C VAL A 74 3.11 -1.89 2.68
N SER A 75 4.40 -1.94 2.39
CA SER A 75 4.99 -2.81 1.38
C SER A 75 6.10 -3.66 1.98
N TRP A 76 6.17 -4.94 1.62
CA TRP A 76 7.25 -5.83 2.05
C TRP A 76 7.65 -6.76 0.92
N ALA A 77 8.92 -6.74 0.53
CA ALA A 77 9.48 -7.66 -0.47
C ALA A 77 10.38 -8.70 0.21
N PRO A 78 9.84 -9.89 0.56
CA PRO A 78 10.57 -10.88 1.38
C PRO A 78 11.83 -11.41 0.71
N PHE A 79 11.96 -11.26 -0.61
CA PHE A 79 13.07 -11.78 -1.39
C PHE A 79 14.13 -10.72 -1.75
N ALA A 80 13.89 -9.45 -1.44
CA ALA A 80 14.81 -8.34 -1.70
C ALA A 80 15.57 -7.88 -0.43
N GLU A 81 15.62 -8.70 0.62
CA GLU A 81 16.11 -8.33 1.97
C GLU A 81 15.44 -7.07 2.55
N LEU A 82 14.31 -6.65 2.00
CA LEU A 82 13.55 -5.52 2.50
C LEU A 82 12.68 -6.01 3.66
N VAL A 83 12.69 -5.26 4.76
CA VAL A 83 11.72 -5.40 5.86
C VAL A 83 10.44 -4.61 5.51
N PRO A 84 9.31 -4.76 6.22
CA PRO A 84 8.12 -3.94 5.97
C PRO A 84 8.41 -2.43 5.98
N VAL A 85 8.20 -1.77 4.85
CA VAL A 85 8.38 -0.32 4.65
C VAL A 85 7.06 0.37 4.33
N ILE A 86 7.04 1.70 4.42
CA ILE A 86 5.95 2.49 3.86
C ILE A 86 6.25 2.82 2.40
N SER A 87 5.23 2.72 1.54
CA SER A 87 5.26 3.24 0.18
C SER A 87 4.20 4.32 0.05
N LEU A 88 4.55 5.47 -0.54
CA LEU A 88 3.66 6.62 -0.67
C LEU A 88 3.82 7.29 -2.04
N VAL A 89 2.69 7.78 -2.55
CA VAL A 89 2.61 8.67 -3.71
C VAL A 89 1.84 9.91 -3.24
N VAL A 90 2.50 11.07 -3.31
CA VAL A 90 1.88 12.37 -3.09
C VAL A 90 1.66 12.99 -4.46
N ASP A 91 0.41 13.30 -4.77
CA ASP A 91 0.00 13.84 -6.06
C ASP A 91 -0.71 15.17 -5.81
N ALA A 92 0.03 16.26 -5.91
CA ALA A 92 -0.48 17.61 -5.65
C ALA A 92 0.25 18.60 -6.55
N GLU A 93 -0.01 18.50 -7.86
CA GLU A 93 0.59 19.35 -8.87
C GLU A 93 -0.50 20.10 -9.65
N GLY A 94 -0.32 21.42 -9.78
CA GLY A 94 -1.14 22.28 -10.61
C GLY A 94 -1.39 23.66 -10.01
N ASP A 95 -2.04 24.50 -10.82
CA ASP A 95 -2.49 25.82 -10.39
C ASP A 95 -3.89 25.72 -9.76
N TYR A 96 -4.05 26.25 -8.55
CA TYR A 96 -5.29 26.26 -7.78
C TYR A 96 -5.74 27.69 -7.49
N ALA A 97 -7.04 27.88 -7.29
CA ALA A 97 -7.57 29.13 -6.76
C ALA A 97 -7.01 29.37 -5.34
N ALA A 98 -6.83 30.63 -4.95
CA ALA A 98 -6.22 30.96 -3.65
C ALA A 98 -7.08 30.43 -2.48
N GLU A 99 -8.40 30.41 -2.66
CA GLU A 99 -9.42 29.92 -1.74
C GLU A 99 -9.28 28.42 -1.49
N ASP A 100 -8.87 27.64 -2.50
CA ASP A 100 -8.61 26.20 -2.36
C ASP A 100 -7.39 25.90 -1.47
N GLY A 101 -6.52 26.90 -1.23
CA GLY A 101 -5.29 26.73 -0.44
C GLY A 101 -5.52 26.25 0.99
N GLN A 102 -6.60 26.69 1.65
CA GLN A 102 -6.95 26.21 2.99
C GLN A 102 -7.37 24.74 2.97
N HIS A 103 -8.19 24.35 1.99
CA HIS A 103 -8.62 22.96 1.83
C HIS A 103 -7.43 22.05 1.51
N ILE A 104 -6.50 22.49 0.66
CA ILE A 104 -5.30 21.72 0.34
C ILE A 104 -4.45 21.51 1.60
N ALA A 105 -4.23 22.56 2.40
CA ALA A 105 -3.49 22.45 3.65
C ALA A 105 -4.13 21.45 4.63
N GLU A 106 -5.46 21.44 4.74
CA GLU A 106 -6.20 20.46 5.54
C GLU A 106 -6.04 19.03 5.00
N GLY A 107 -6.14 18.86 3.68
CA GLY A 107 -5.89 17.59 3.00
C GLY A 107 -4.49 17.04 3.28
N LEU A 108 -3.47 17.91 3.29
CA LEU A 108 -2.09 17.55 3.60
C LEU A 108 -1.90 17.19 5.08
N ARG A 109 -2.56 17.87 6.02
CA ARG A 109 -2.53 17.47 7.44
C ARG A 109 -3.18 16.09 7.65
N LEU A 110 -4.31 15.84 6.98
CA LEU A 110 -4.95 14.54 7.00
C LEU A 110 -4.04 13.46 6.38
N ALA A 111 -3.35 13.79 5.27
CA ALA A 111 -2.36 12.91 4.66
C ALA A 111 -1.22 12.58 5.63
N ALA A 112 -0.66 13.58 6.31
CA ALA A 112 0.38 13.40 7.32
C ALA A 112 -0.06 12.42 8.44
N SER A 113 -1.24 12.64 9.03
CA SER A 113 -1.76 11.75 10.08
C SER A 113 -1.95 10.29 9.62
N ARG A 114 -2.24 10.08 8.32
CA ARG A 114 -2.38 8.75 7.72
C ARG A 114 -1.01 8.09 7.51
N ILE A 115 -0.01 8.86 7.07
CA ILE A 115 1.38 8.38 6.95
C ILE A 115 1.90 7.96 8.32
N GLU A 116 1.71 8.78 9.35
CA GLU A 116 2.14 8.47 10.73
C GLU A 116 1.55 7.14 11.23
N ARG A 117 0.25 6.91 10.97
CA ARG A 117 -0.42 5.66 11.36
C ARG A 117 0.14 4.44 10.63
N ILE A 118 0.39 4.55 9.33
CA ILE A 118 0.95 3.45 8.54
C ILE A 118 2.41 3.19 8.94
N ALA A 119 3.17 4.23 9.25
CA ALA A 119 4.52 4.11 9.77
C ALA A 119 4.54 3.37 11.11
N ALA A 120 3.67 3.75 12.06
CA ALA A 120 3.50 3.04 13.32
C ALA A 120 3.15 1.56 13.09
N GLU A 121 2.24 1.27 12.17
CA GLU A 121 1.89 -0.12 11.84
C GLU A 121 3.07 -0.89 11.22
N ALA A 122 3.85 -0.27 10.33
CA ALA A 122 5.04 -0.90 9.76
C ALA A 122 6.10 -1.20 10.83
N LEU A 123 6.27 -0.32 11.82
CA LEU A 123 7.16 -0.52 12.96
C LEU A 123 6.65 -1.64 13.88
N ARG A 124 5.33 -1.69 14.14
CA ARG A 124 4.70 -2.76 14.93
C ARG A 124 4.85 -4.11 14.25
N LEU A 125 4.67 -4.19 12.93
CA LEU A 125 4.87 -5.40 12.13
C LEU A 125 6.33 -5.87 12.11
N ARG A 126 7.28 -4.97 12.36
CA ARG A 126 8.70 -5.29 12.57
C ARG A 126 9.04 -5.66 14.01
N GLY A 127 8.11 -5.53 14.94
CA GLY A 127 8.34 -5.77 16.37
C GLY A 127 9.14 -4.65 17.07
N GLU A 128 9.24 -3.48 16.45
CA GLU A 128 10.01 -2.34 16.99
C GLU A 128 9.22 -1.54 18.03
N ILE A 129 7.88 -1.64 17.99
CA ILE A 129 6.96 -1.00 18.95
C ILE A 129 5.81 -1.96 19.28
N SER A 130 5.23 -1.82 20.49
CA SER A 130 4.12 -2.65 21.00
C SER A 130 2.77 -1.98 20.91
#